data_AF-A0A2D8KV39-F1
#
_entry.id   AF-A0A2D8KV39-F1
#
_cell.length_a   1.000
_cell.length_b   1.000
_cell.length_c   1.000
_cell.angle_alpha   90.00
_cell.angle_beta   90.00
_cell.angle_gamma   90.00
#
_symmetry.space_group_name_H-M   'P 1'
#
loop_
_entity.id
_entity.type
_entity.pdbx_description
1 polymer ?
#
loop_
_entity_poly.entity_id
_entity_poly.type
_entity_poly.pdbx_seq_one_letter_code
_entity_poly.pdbx_strand_id
1 'polypeptide(L)'
;MAFSQGVVTQLDKGSVNYSDQSISAIGIGFIPVNVINAGQARRMALRIAKQDALRQLIEIVNGVTLTSETTMSGAMVDDVINTKVRGFIRGARQVGGPKYLSDTSVEVEYSVPMSGISDIMLPPLTVAVAQPGAPTEAATAPTTGGITGVIIDARGLKARPAMAPRVLDQNGNAVYGPGKYSREYAVTNGVAGYSKTLEAAQNDDRVKGNPLVVKGVSTAGKNRTDVVISNADVSKIDLANRSYNVLKDCRVLILLD
;
A
#
# COMPACT_ATOMS: atom_id res chain seq x y z
N MET A 1 -5.58 18.88 -14.07
CA MET A 1 -4.96 17.78 -13.31
C MET A 1 -5.12 18.11 -11.83
N ALA A 2 -6.12 17.54 -11.16
CA ALA A 2 -6.21 17.66 -9.71
C ALA A 2 -5.00 16.93 -9.13
N PHE A 3 -4.18 17.61 -8.33
CA PHE A 3 -3.21 16.91 -7.48
C PHE A 3 -4.02 15.90 -6.67
N SER A 4 -3.71 14.61 -6.83
CA SER A 4 -4.30 13.57 -6.00
C SER A 4 -4.13 14.02 -4.54
N GLN A 5 -5.24 14.18 -3.81
CA GLN A 5 -5.21 14.39 -2.35
C GLN A 5 -4.72 13.14 -1.59
N GLY A 6 -4.15 12.18 -2.32
CA GLY A 6 -3.59 10.96 -1.79
C GLY A 6 -2.28 11.17 -1.03
N VAL A 7 -1.94 10.13 -0.28
CA VAL A 7 -0.71 10.04 0.50
C VAL A 7 0.38 9.46 -0.39
N VAL A 8 1.21 10.36 -0.92
CA VAL A 8 2.33 10.02 -1.81
C VAL A 8 3.65 10.43 -1.17
N THR A 9 4.58 9.48 -1.06
CA THR A 9 5.97 9.75 -0.70
C THR A 9 6.76 9.94 -1.99
N GLN A 10 7.19 11.18 -2.25
CA GLN A 10 8.05 11.51 -3.38
C GLN A 10 9.51 11.18 -3.06
N LEU A 11 10.21 10.56 -4.01
CA LEU A 11 11.61 10.19 -3.94
C LEU A 11 12.34 10.76 -5.17
N ASP A 12 13.67 10.83 -5.12
CA ASP A 12 14.48 11.43 -6.20
C ASP A 12 14.15 10.84 -7.58
N LYS A 13 13.95 9.53 -7.64
CA LYS A 13 13.72 8.82 -8.91
C LYS A 13 12.49 7.92 -8.87
N GLY A 14 11.46 8.33 -8.15
CA GLY A 14 10.22 7.57 -8.08
C GLY A 14 9.30 8.03 -6.98
N SER A 15 8.29 7.23 -6.70
CA SER A 15 7.33 7.53 -5.65
C SER A 15 6.67 6.28 -5.10
N VAL A 16 6.18 6.40 -3.87
CA VAL A 16 5.33 5.42 -3.22
C VAL A 16 3.98 6.06 -2.97
N ASN A 17 2.96 5.62 -3.69
CA ASN A 17 1.60 6.12 -3.57
C ASN A 17 0.77 5.12 -2.75
N TYR A 18 0.48 5.48 -1.50
CA TYR A 18 -0.25 4.64 -0.57
C TYR A 18 -1.77 4.71 -0.75
N SER A 19 -2.26 5.77 -1.38
CA SER A 19 -3.68 5.88 -1.74
C SER A 19 -4.02 4.99 -2.94
N ASP A 20 -3.18 5.04 -3.98
CA ASP A 20 -3.36 4.23 -5.20
C ASP A 20 -2.65 2.86 -5.11
N GLN A 21 -1.99 2.57 -3.97
CA GLN A 21 -1.26 1.33 -3.70
C GLN A 21 -0.26 0.93 -4.79
N SER A 22 0.50 1.91 -5.27
CA SER A 22 1.47 1.73 -6.35
C SER A 22 2.84 2.26 -5.96
N ILE A 23 3.87 1.63 -6.51
CA ILE A 23 5.27 2.02 -6.35
C ILE A 23 5.83 2.22 -7.75
N SER A 24 6.29 3.43 -8.04
CA SER A 24 6.85 3.79 -9.34
C SER A 24 8.31 4.19 -9.23
N ALA A 25 9.10 3.91 -10.25
CA ALA A 25 10.46 4.44 -10.40
C ALA A 25 10.73 4.90 -11.84
N ILE A 26 11.69 5.81 -11.97
CA ILE A 26 12.05 6.51 -13.18
C ILE A 26 13.45 6.10 -13.60
N GLY A 27 13.58 5.32 -14.66
CA GLY A 27 14.88 4.94 -15.21
C GLY A 27 15.36 5.86 -16.32
N ILE A 28 16.67 6.11 -16.35
CA ILE A 28 17.31 6.90 -17.40
C ILE A 28 18.23 5.99 -18.23
N GLY A 29 18.12 6.08 -19.56
CA GLY A 29 18.93 5.32 -20.49
C GLY A 29 19.62 6.21 -21.52
N PHE A 30 20.88 5.91 -21.80
CA PHE A 30 21.71 6.68 -22.72
C PHE A 30 21.97 5.89 -24.01
N ILE A 31 22.29 6.60 -25.09
CA ILE A 31 22.72 5.97 -26.34
C ILE A 31 24.22 5.63 -26.24
N PRO A 32 24.61 4.36 -26.43
CA PRO A 32 26.03 4.00 -26.45
C PRO A 32 26.76 4.62 -27.65
N VAL A 33 28.03 4.99 -27.44
CA VAL A 33 28.86 5.71 -28.43
C VAL A 33 29.14 4.93 -29.72
N ASN A 34 28.93 3.61 -29.74
CA ASN A 34 29.23 2.72 -30.86
C ASN A 34 28.02 2.33 -31.72
N VAL A 35 26.85 2.95 -31.50
CA VAL A 35 25.64 2.59 -32.25
C VAL A 35 25.49 3.45 -33.49
N ILE A 36 25.55 2.81 -34.65
CA ILE A 36 25.53 3.49 -35.96
C ILE A 36 24.09 3.78 -36.42
N ASN A 37 23.14 2.88 -36.12
CA ASN A 37 21.75 2.97 -36.58
C ASN A 37 20.84 3.62 -35.53
N ALA A 38 20.11 4.68 -35.89
CA ALA A 38 19.20 5.40 -34.99
C ALA A 38 18.10 4.53 -34.35
N GLY A 39 17.56 3.56 -35.08
CA GLY A 39 16.58 2.60 -34.55
C GLY A 39 17.20 1.66 -33.52
N GLN A 40 18.42 1.19 -33.76
CA GLN A 40 19.18 0.38 -32.80
C GLN A 40 19.54 1.20 -31.55
N ALA A 41 19.96 2.46 -31.73
CA ALA A 41 20.31 3.38 -30.66
C ALA A 41 19.14 3.60 -29.70
N ARG A 42 17.96 3.91 -30.24
CA ARG A 42 16.73 4.09 -29.45
C ARG A 42 16.36 2.83 -28.67
N ARG A 43 16.42 1.66 -29.31
CA ARG A 43 16.13 0.38 -28.64
C ARG A 43 17.11 0.07 -27.51
N MET A 44 18.39 0.43 -27.67
CA MET A 44 19.39 0.26 -26.61
C MET A 44 19.13 1.22 -25.45
N ALA A 45 18.89 2.51 -25.72
CA ALA A 45 18.58 3.50 -24.68
C ALA A 45 17.34 3.08 -23.86
N LEU A 46 16.26 2.63 -24.52
CA LEU A 46 15.07 2.13 -23.81
C LEU A 46 15.36 0.90 -22.93
N ARG A 47 16.24 0.00 -23.37
CA ARG A 47 16.64 -1.16 -22.57
C ARG A 47 17.44 -0.75 -21.35
N ILE A 48 18.36 0.19 -21.49
CA ILE A 48 19.17 0.72 -20.38
C ILE A 48 18.26 1.46 -19.40
N ALA A 49 17.36 2.30 -19.89
CA ALA A 49 16.38 3.01 -19.08
C ALA A 49 15.50 2.05 -18.29
N LYS A 50 15.00 0.97 -18.93
CA LYS A 50 14.24 -0.07 -18.23
C LYS A 50 15.07 -0.75 -17.13
N GLN A 51 16.31 -1.13 -17.41
CA GLN A 51 17.16 -1.77 -16.39
C GLN A 51 17.44 -0.84 -15.21
N ASP A 52 17.63 0.45 -15.48
CA ASP A 52 17.80 1.46 -14.45
C ASP A 52 16.53 1.65 -13.61
N ALA A 53 15.36 1.76 -14.24
CA ALA A 53 14.08 1.85 -13.54
C ALA A 53 13.85 0.64 -12.62
N LEU A 54 14.14 -0.57 -13.09
CA LEU A 54 14.01 -1.80 -12.29
C LEU A 54 14.96 -1.83 -11.09
N ARG A 55 16.19 -1.30 -11.24
CA ARG A 55 17.15 -1.20 -10.13
C ARG A 55 16.62 -0.23 -9.06
N GLN A 56 16.12 0.92 -9.49
CA GLN A 56 15.57 1.91 -8.58
C GLN A 56 14.29 1.41 -7.91
N LEU A 57 13.42 0.69 -8.63
CA LEU A 57 12.25 0.05 -8.03
C LEU A 57 12.65 -0.87 -6.87
N ILE A 58 13.74 -1.64 -6.97
CA ILE A 58 14.23 -2.47 -5.86
C ILE A 58 14.60 -1.60 -4.67
N GLU A 59 15.32 -0.50 -4.88
CA GLU A 59 15.72 0.42 -3.81
C GLU A 59 14.51 1.06 -3.12
N ILE A 60 13.54 1.55 -3.91
CA ILE A 60 12.31 2.15 -3.39
C ILE A 60 11.50 1.10 -2.61
N VAL A 61 11.33 -0.10 -3.17
CA VAL A 61 10.63 -1.21 -2.52
C VAL A 61 11.29 -1.58 -1.20
N ASN A 62 12.63 -1.63 -1.14
CA ASN A 62 13.37 -1.89 0.10
C ASN A 62 13.07 -0.86 1.21
N GLY A 63 12.83 0.39 0.82
CA GLY A 63 12.47 1.49 1.73
C GLY A 63 11.02 1.46 2.20
N VAL A 64 10.14 0.64 1.59
CA VAL A 64 8.72 0.58 1.98
C VAL A 64 8.57 0.03 3.39
N THR A 65 7.87 0.79 4.23
CA THR A 65 7.51 0.36 5.58
C THR A 65 6.42 -0.70 5.54
N LEU A 66 6.70 -1.88 6.12
CA LEU A 66 5.73 -2.96 6.20
C LEU A 66 4.86 -2.81 7.45
N THR A 67 5.49 -2.63 8.61
CA THR A 67 4.83 -2.49 9.91
C THR A 67 5.52 -1.42 10.75
N SER A 68 5.04 -1.21 11.97
CA SER A 68 5.66 -0.29 12.93
C SER A 68 7.07 -0.68 13.37
N GLU A 69 7.47 -1.93 13.14
CA GLU A 69 8.77 -2.47 13.56
C GLU A 69 9.72 -2.80 12.40
N THR A 70 9.20 -3.08 11.20
CA THR A 70 10.02 -3.54 10.08
C THR A 70 9.70 -2.85 8.75
N THR A 71 10.72 -2.77 7.90
CA THR A 71 10.63 -2.34 6.50
C THR A 71 10.87 -3.54 5.59
N MET A 72 10.65 -3.36 4.29
CA MET A 72 10.90 -4.39 3.30
C MET A 72 12.37 -4.85 3.30
N SER A 73 13.31 -3.91 3.46
CA SER A 73 14.73 -4.25 3.64
C SER A 73 14.98 -5.17 4.84
N GLY A 74 14.25 -4.98 5.95
CA GLY A 74 14.35 -5.84 7.13
C GLY A 74 13.75 -7.23 6.90
N ALA A 75 12.70 -7.33 6.09
CA ALA A 75 12.09 -8.61 5.72
C ALA A 75 12.93 -9.41 4.70
N MET A 76 13.71 -8.73 3.84
CA MET A 76 14.52 -9.36 2.79
C MET A 76 15.82 -10.01 3.27
N VAL A 77 16.02 -10.12 4.58
CA VAL A 77 17.06 -10.99 5.16
C VAL A 77 16.79 -12.46 4.82
N ASP A 78 15.52 -12.82 4.60
CA ASP A 78 15.13 -14.12 4.08
C ASP A 78 15.32 -14.19 2.55
N ASP A 79 16.09 -15.18 2.09
CA ASP A 79 16.44 -15.36 0.67
C ASP A 79 15.23 -15.70 -0.22
N VAL A 80 14.24 -16.41 0.32
CA VAL A 80 13.00 -16.75 -0.40
C VAL A 80 12.19 -15.48 -0.63
N ILE A 81 12.05 -14.64 0.39
CA ILE A 81 11.41 -13.33 0.29
C ILE A 81 12.15 -12.46 -0.73
N ASN A 82 13.46 -12.31 -0.59
CA ASN A 82 14.29 -11.50 -1.47
C ASN A 82 14.16 -11.94 -2.94
N THR A 83 14.20 -13.25 -3.18
CA THR A 83 14.05 -13.83 -4.52
C THR A 83 12.65 -13.56 -5.11
N LYS A 84 11.59 -13.75 -4.32
CA LYS A 84 10.21 -13.48 -4.77
C LYS A 84 9.99 -12.01 -5.10
N VAL A 85 10.48 -11.09 -4.26
CA VAL A 85 10.34 -9.64 -4.48
C VAL A 85 11.06 -9.20 -5.73
N ARG A 86 12.30 -9.65 -5.94
CA ARG A 86 13.04 -9.37 -7.19
C ARG A 86 12.35 -9.96 -8.41
N GLY A 87 11.79 -11.16 -8.29
CA GLY A 87 10.98 -11.80 -9.33
C GLY A 87 9.76 -10.96 -9.69
N PHE A 88 9.04 -10.47 -8.69
CA PHE A 88 7.88 -9.60 -8.87
C PHE A 88 8.24 -8.27 -9.54
N ILE A 89 9.32 -7.60 -9.10
CA ILE A 89 9.76 -6.32 -9.68
C ILE A 89 10.16 -6.48 -11.15
N ARG A 90 10.71 -7.63 -11.57
CA ARG A 90 10.98 -7.90 -13.01
C ARG A 90 9.71 -7.85 -13.87
N GLY A 91 8.54 -8.08 -13.28
CA GLY A 91 7.23 -7.95 -13.90
C GLY A 91 6.65 -6.53 -13.91
N ALA A 92 7.40 -5.52 -13.49
CA ALA A 92 6.96 -4.13 -13.49
C ALA A 92 6.49 -3.69 -14.89
N ARG A 93 5.42 -2.89 -14.89
CA ARG A 93 4.80 -2.40 -16.12
C ARG A 93 5.21 -0.96 -16.36
N GLN A 94 5.43 -0.63 -17.63
CA GLN A 94 5.72 0.74 -18.00
C GLN A 94 4.46 1.60 -17.84
N VAL A 95 4.62 2.77 -17.23
CA VAL A 95 3.56 3.78 -17.11
C VAL A 95 3.84 4.87 -18.14
N GLY A 96 2.86 5.13 -19.01
CA GLY A 96 3.01 6.10 -20.09
C GLY A 96 4.06 5.72 -21.15
N GLY A 97 4.36 6.70 -22.03
CA GLY A 97 5.36 6.55 -23.08
C GLY A 97 6.76 7.01 -22.64
N PRO A 98 7.83 6.57 -23.33
CA PRO A 98 9.18 7.09 -23.08
C PRO A 98 9.26 8.60 -23.32
N LYS A 99 9.99 9.32 -22.47
CA LYS A 99 10.30 10.74 -22.70
C LYS A 99 11.72 10.85 -23.22
N TYR A 100 11.89 11.52 -24.35
CA TYR A 100 13.19 11.77 -24.97
C TYR A 100 13.72 13.12 -24.51
N LEU A 101 14.91 13.14 -23.92
CA LEU A 101 15.53 14.34 -23.37
C LEU A 101 16.46 15.01 -24.38
N SER A 102 16.79 16.29 -24.13
CA SER A 102 17.63 17.10 -25.02
C SER A 102 19.08 16.63 -25.09
N ASP A 103 19.55 15.93 -24.06
CA ASP A 103 20.89 15.34 -23.96
C ASP A 103 20.99 13.96 -24.63
N THR A 104 19.99 13.57 -25.42
CA THR A 104 19.84 12.27 -26.12
C THR A 104 19.51 11.08 -25.22
N SER A 105 19.36 11.27 -23.91
CA SER A 105 18.90 10.23 -23.00
C SER A 105 17.38 10.02 -23.10
N VAL A 106 16.92 8.90 -22.57
CA VAL A 106 15.51 8.50 -22.54
C VAL A 106 15.10 8.16 -21.12
N GLU A 107 14.01 8.76 -20.68
CA GLU A 107 13.36 8.49 -19.40
C GLU A 107 12.18 7.53 -19.60
N VAL A 108 12.06 6.54 -18.73
CA VAL A 108 10.91 5.63 -18.67
C VAL A 108 10.45 5.46 -17.24
N GLU A 109 9.14 5.43 -17.02
CA GLU A 109 8.55 5.15 -15.72
C GLU A 109 8.04 3.70 -15.67
N TYR A 110 8.38 2.98 -14.62
CA TYR A 110 7.89 1.64 -14.34
C TYR A 110 7.21 1.58 -12.98
N SER A 111 6.11 0.84 -12.89
CA SER A 111 5.32 0.72 -11.67
C SER A 111 4.97 -0.73 -11.35
N VAL A 112 4.85 -1.00 -10.06
CA VAL A 112 4.34 -2.25 -9.48
C VAL A 112 3.25 -1.95 -8.45
N PRO A 113 2.19 -2.78 -8.37
CA PRO A 113 1.21 -2.66 -7.30
C PRO A 113 1.77 -3.19 -5.97
N MET A 114 1.37 -2.57 -4.85
CA MET A 114 1.75 -3.04 -3.52
C MET A 114 1.16 -4.41 -3.17
N SER A 115 0.04 -4.79 -3.79
CA SER A 115 -0.61 -6.09 -3.57
C SER A 115 0.31 -7.29 -3.81
N GLY A 116 1.24 -7.19 -4.79
CA GLY A 116 2.23 -8.23 -5.02
C GLY A 116 3.24 -8.38 -3.89
N ILE A 117 3.58 -7.30 -3.19
CA ILE A 117 4.43 -7.36 -1.99
C ILE A 117 3.63 -7.94 -0.82
N SER A 118 2.36 -7.53 -0.64
CA SER A 118 1.47 -8.09 0.38
C SER A 118 1.33 -9.60 0.24
N ASP A 119 1.17 -10.10 -0.99
CA ASP A 119 1.07 -11.54 -1.27
C ASP A 119 2.37 -12.30 -0.91
N ILE A 120 3.54 -11.69 -1.11
CA ILE A 120 4.81 -12.31 -0.71
C ILE A 120 4.98 -12.33 0.81
N MET A 121 4.56 -11.26 1.49
CA MET A 121 4.78 -11.06 2.93
C MET A 121 3.84 -11.84 3.82
N LEU A 122 2.58 -12.00 3.39
CA LEU A 122 1.61 -12.74 4.18
C LEU A 122 1.97 -14.25 4.10
N PRO A 123 1.89 -15.02 5.19
CA PRO A 123 2.10 -16.47 5.12
C PRO A 123 1.00 -17.15 4.28
N PRO A 124 1.33 -18.16 3.46
CA PRO A 124 0.32 -18.91 2.72
C PRO A 124 -0.69 -19.47 3.71
N LEU A 125 -1.96 -19.53 3.31
CA LEU A 125 -2.99 -20.20 4.10
C LEU A 125 -2.51 -21.64 4.33
N THR A 126 -2.10 -21.99 5.54
CA THR A 126 -2.17 -23.39 5.98
C THR A 126 -3.65 -23.66 6.17
N VAL A 127 -4.33 -23.94 5.05
CA VAL A 127 -5.73 -24.34 5.06
C VAL A 127 -5.75 -25.66 5.82
N ALA A 128 -6.11 -25.65 7.10
CA ALA A 128 -6.88 -26.77 7.62
C ALA A 128 -8.08 -26.85 6.69
N VAL A 129 -8.10 -27.86 5.83
CA VAL A 129 -9.07 -28.06 4.75
C VAL A 129 -10.45 -27.75 5.31
N ALA A 130 -10.98 -26.58 4.96
CA ALA A 130 -12.32 -26.20 5.37
C ALA A 130 -13.26 -27.22 4.71
N GLN A 131 -14.05 -27.92 5.53
CA GLN A 131 -15.10 -28.80 5.02
C GLN A 131 -15.95 -28.02 4.01
N PRO A 132 -16.27 -28.61 2.84
CA PRO A 132 -17.20 -28.00 1.91
C PRO A 132 -18.54 -27.82 2.61
N GLY A 133 -18.93 -26.58 2.90
CA GLY A 133 -20.20 -26.28 3.58
C GLY A 133 -20.28 -24.98 4.37
N ALA A 134 -19.19 -24.25 4.59
CA ALA A 134 -19.29 -22.91 5.19
C ALA A 134 -19.97 -21.95 4.17
N PRO A 135 -21.07 -21.28 4.52
CA PRO A 135 -21.73 -20.34 3.61
C PRO A 135 -20.76 -19.22 3.23
N THR A 136 -20.52 -19.05 1.93
CA THR A 136 -19.95 -17.81 1.40
C THR A 136 -20.99 -16.72 1.65
N GLU A 137 -20.83 -15.96 2.72
CA GLU A 137 -21.68 -14.82 3.03
C GLU A 137 -21.44 -13.78 1.93
N ALA A 138 -22.40 -13.69 1.01
CA ALA A 138 -22.39 -12.72 -0.06
C ALA A 138 -22.30 -11.31 0.54
N ALA A 139 -21.41 -10.48 -0.02
CA ALA A 139 -21.30 -9.07 0.32
C ALA A 139 -22.69 -8.42 0.20
N THR A 140 -23.32 -8.16 1.33
CA THR A 140 -24.57 -7.43 1.40
C THR A 140 -24.27 -5.97 1.05
N ALA A 141 -24.98 -5.46 0.04
CA ALA A 141 -24.94 -4.04 -0.28
C ALA A 141 -25.24 -3.21 0.98
N PRO A 142 -24.54 -2.08 1.20
CA PRO A 142 -24.73 -1.28 2.40
C PRO A 142 -26.20 -0.88 2.52
N THR A 143 -26.86 -1.39 3.55
CA THR A 143 -28.18 -0.95 3.96
C THR A 143 -28.06 0.50 4.41
N THR A 144 -29.00 1.33 3.99
CA THR A 144 -29.10 2.75 4.34
C THR A 144 -29.25 2.86 5.87
N GLY A 145 -28.13 2.99 6.59
CA GLY A 145 -28.05 3.04 8.05
C GLY A 145 -26.89 2.26 8.69
N GLY A 146 -26.29 1.28 7.99
CA GLY A 146 -25.17 0.50 8.52
C GLY A 146 -23.83 1.23 8.48
N ILE A 147 -22.88 0.88 9.36
CA ILE A 147 -21.53 1.45 9.34
C ILE A 147 -20.76 0.83 8.17
N THR A 148 -20.31 1.66 7.24
CA THR A 148 -19.68 1.22 5.99
C THR A 148 -18.17 1.03 6.10
N GLY A 149 -17.55 1.55 7.15
CA GLY A 149 -16.11 1.46 7.38
C GLY A 149 -15.69 2.30 8.59
N VAL A 150 -14.38 2.37 8.83
CA VAL A 150 -13.80 3.19 9.89
C VAL A 150 -12.81 4.16 9.28
N ILE A 151 -12.95 5.44 9.59
CA ILE A 151 -11.96 6.49 9.30
C ILE A 151 -11.28 6.87 10.60
N ILE A 152 -9.95 6.80 10.62
CA ILE A 152 -9.13 7.13 11.78
C ILE A 152 -8.36 8.40 11.47
N ASP A 153 -8.68 9.50 12.15
CA ASP A 153 -7.95 10.75 12.00
C ASP A 153 -6.64 10.71 12.80
N ALA A 154 -5.51 10.50 12.12
CA ALA A 154 -4.18 10.46 12.70
C ALA A 154 -3.33 11.70 12.34
N ARG A 155 -3.95 12.74 11.77
CA ARG A 155 -3.30 14.01 11.45
C ARG A 155 -2.79 14.70 12.71
N GLY A 156 -1.68 15.41 12.59
CA GLY A 156 -0.97 16.06 13.70
C GLY A 156 -0.20 15.10 14.61
N LEU A 157 -0.35 13.78 14.45
CA LEU A 157 0.39 12.77 15.24
C LEU A 157 1.72 12.37 14.60
N LYS A 158 2.06 12.95 13.43
CA LYS A 158 3.22 12.57 12.62
C LYS A 158 3.23 11.07 12.30
N ALA A 159 2.04 10.49 12.13
CA ALA A 159 1.86 9.12 11.69
C ALA A 159 2.41 8.95 10.28
N ARG A 160 2.98 7.79 9.99
CA ARG A 160 3.55 7.44 8.69
C ARG A 160 2.78 6.27 8.09
N PRO A 161 2.63 6.23 6.76
CA PRO A 161 1.97 5.12 6.12
C PRO A 161 2.82 3.85 6.16
N ALA A 162 2.15 2.70 6.20
CA ALA A 162 2.72 1.36 6.10
C ALA A 162 1.78 0.41 5.37
N MET A 163 2.31 -0.73 4.92
CA MET A 163 1.50 -1.75 4.25
C MET A 163 0.55 -2.50 5.18
N ALA A 164 0.95 -2.71 6.44
CA ALA A 164 0.18 -3.40 7.46
C ALA A 164 0.23 -2.63 8.80
N PRO A 165 -0.39 -1.44 8.87
CA PRO A 165 -0.50 -0.69 10.12
C PRO A 165 -1.41 -1.43 11.11
N ARG A 166 -1.23 -1.16 12.40
CA ARG A 166 -2.16 -1.59 13.45
C ARG A 166 -2.90 -0.41 14.07
N VAL A 167 -4.06 -0.72 14.63
CA VAL A 167 -4.79 0.19 15.52
C VAL A 167 -4.75 -0.42 16.91
N LEU A 168 -4.29 0.37 17.87
CA LEU A 168 -4.07 -0.08 19.25
C LEU A 168 -5.02 0.66 20.21
N ASP A 169 -5.37 0.00 21.31
CA ASP A 169 -5.97 0.67 22.46
C ASP A 169 -4.90 1.41 23.28
N GLN A 170 -5.32 2.14 24.32
CA GLN A 170 -4.42 2.91 25.18
C GLN A 170 -3.49 2.04 26.05
N ASN A 171 -3.77 0.74 26.14
CA ASN A 171 -2.94 -0.23 26.85
C ASN A 171 -1.93 -0.94 25.91
N GLY A 172 -1.96 -0.64 24.60
CA GLY A 172 -1.11 -1.25 23.59
C GLY A 172 -1.66 -2.55 22.99
N ASN A 173 -2.90 -2.94 23.30
CA ASN A 173 -3.51 -4.13 22.70
C ASN A 173 -3.99 -3.83 21.27
N ALA A 174 -3.83 -4.80 20.37
CA ALA A 174 -4.27 -4.66 18.99
C ALA A 174 -5.81 -4.76 18.85
N VAL A 175 -6.42 -3.64 18.48
CA VAL A 175 -7.83 -3.55 18.07
C VAL A 175 -7.98 -4.01 16.61
N TYR A 176 -7.04 -3.58 15.76
CA TYR A 176 -6.93 -3.96 14.36
C TYR A 176 -5.49 -4.29 14.00
N GLY A 177 -5.29 -5.32 13.16
CA GLY A 177 -3.98 -5.79 12.76
C GLY A 177 -4.01 -7.26 12.30
N PRO A 178 -2.83 -7.89 12.10
CA PRO A 178 -2.72 -9.28 11.67
C PRO A 178 -3.61 -10.22 12.51
N GLY A 179 -4.35 -11.11 11.84
CA GLY A 179 -5.30 -12.03 12.46
C GLY A 179 -6.72 -11.47 12.65
N LYS A 180 -6.95 -10.17 12.38
CA LYS A 180 -8.29 -9.55 12.41
C LYS A 180 -8.95 -9.41 11.03
N TYR A 181 -8.22 -9.71 9.97
CA TYR A 181 -8.66 -9.65 8.58
C TYR A 181 -8.20 -10.88 7.79
N SER A 182 -8.89 -11.17 6.69
CA SER A 182 -8.53 -12.26 5.80
C SER A 182 -7.36 -11.86 4.89
N ARG A 183 -6.57 -12.86 4.46
CA ARG A 183 -5.46 -12.65 3.53
C ARG A 183 -5.98 -12.09 2.19
N GLU A 184 -7.08 -12.63 1.70
CA GLU A 184 -7.67 -12.27 0.41
C GLU A 184 -8.00 -10.77 0.36
N TYR A 185 -8.63 -10.25 1.42
CA TYR A 185 -8.94 -8.82 1.55
C TYR A 185 -7.67 -7.99 1.71
N ALA A 186 -6.69 -8.45 2.50
CA ALA A 186 -5.43 -7.72 2.68
C ALA A 186 -4.58 -7.63 1.40
N VAL A 187 -4.59 -8.66 0.54
CA VAL A 187 -3.89 -8.64 -0.75
C VAL A 187 -4.64 -7.81 -1.78
N THR A 188 -5.97 -7.95 -1.85
CA THR A 188 -6.79 -7.29 -2.88
C THR A 188 -6.95 -5.81 -2.61
N ASN A 189 -7.28 -5.46 -1.36
CA ASN A 189 -7.62 -4.10 -0.98
C ASN A 189 -6.49 -3.42 -0.20
N GLY A 190 -5.47 -4.12 0.27
CA GLY A 190 -4.54 -3.58 1.26
C GLY A 190 -5.18 -3.47 2.65
N VAL A 191 -4.35 -3.52 3.69
CA VAL A 191 -4.81 -3.55 5.10
C VAL A 191 -5.48 -2.24 5.52
N ALA A 192 -5.03 -1.10 5.00
CA ALA A 192 -5.63 0.20 5.25
C ALA A 192 -5.51 1.10 4.02
N GLY A 193 -6.48 2.00 3.85
CA GLY A 193 -6.40 3.11 2.91
C GLY A 193 -5.82 4.36 3.58
N TYR A 194 -5.33 5.30 2.78
CA TYR A 194 -4.76 6.54 3.28
C TYR A 194 -5.30 7.75 2.51
N SER A 195 -5.59 8.83 3.22
CA SER A 195 -6.03 10.11 2.65
C SER A 195 -5.44 11.27 3.45
N LYS A 196 -5.35 12.46 2.84
CA LYS A 196 -4.95 13.69 3.54
C LYS A 196 -6.12 14.45 4.14
N THR A 197 -7.33 14.25 3.62
CA THR A 197 -8.53 14.99 4.04
C THR A 197 -9.67 14.05 4.37
N LEU A 198 -10.54 14.49 5.27
CA LEU A 198 -11.72 13.74 5.66
C LEU A 198 -12.70 13.64 4.49
N GLU A 199 -12.85 14.71 3.72
CA GLU A 199 -13.74 14.80 2.57
C GLU A 199 -13.33 13.79 1.49
N ALA A 200 -12.04 13.69 1.15
CA ALA A 200 -11.58 12.68 0.21
C ALA A 200 -11.76 11.27 0.77
N ALA A 201 -11.50 11.06 2.07
CA ALA A 201 -11.67 9.76 2.70
C ALA A 201 -13.13 9.28 2.73
N GLN A 202 -14.09 10.17 2.98
CA GLN A 202 -15.52 9.83 2.99
C GLN A 202 -16.05 9.45 1.61
N ASN A 203 -15.35 9.84 0.54
CA ASN A 203 -15.68 9.49 -0.84
C ASN A 203 -14.91 8.27 -1.36
N ASP A 204 -14.00 7.70 -0.57
CA ASP A 204 -13.22 6.51 -0.95
C ASP A 204 -14.10 5.26 -0.96
N ASP A 205 -14.02 4.46 -2.02
CA ASP A 205 -14.80 3.23 -2.21
C ASP A 205 -14.67 2.24 -1.05
N ARG A 206 -13.56 2.28 -0.30
CA ARG A 206 -13.33 1.45 0.89
C ARG A 206 -14.32 1.73 2.01
N VAL A 207 -14.76 2.98 2.19
CA VAL A 207 -15.52 3.41 3.36
C VAL A 207 -16.73 4.30 3.05
N LYS A 208 -16.96 4.68 1.78
CA LYS A 208 -18.05 5.58 1.37
C LYS A 208 -19.43 5.13 1.86
N GLY A 209 -20.29 6.10 2.13
CA GLY A 209 -21.63 5.89 2.68
C GLY A 209 -21.75 6.46 4.10
N ASN A 210 -21.59 5.61 5.11
CA ASN A 210 -21.71 5.99 6.52
C ASN A 210 -20.52 5.45 7.36
N PRO A 211 -19.32 6.03 7.19
CA PRO A 211 -18.15 5.59 7.94
C PRO A 211 -18.20 6.09 9.40
N LEU A 212 -17.74 5.24 10.32
CA LEU A 212 -17.45 5.65 11.69
C LEU A 212 -16.14 6.43 11.71
N VAL A 213 -16.20 7.71 12.07
CA VAL A 213 -15.00 8.56 12.20
C VAL A 213 -14.54 8.58 13.66
N VAL A 214 -13.28 8.23 13.90
CA VAL A 214 -12.63 8.26 15.23
C VAL A 214 -11.32 9.03 15.16
N LYS A 215 -10.80 9.45 16.32
CA LYS A 215 -9.56 10.22 16.40
C LYS A 215 -8.44 9.39 17.03
N GLY A 216 -7.27 9.41 16.39
CA GLY A 216 -6.04 8.90 16.98
C GLY A 216 -5.58 9.78 18.15
N VAL A 217 -5.06 9.17 19.20
CA VAL A 217 -4.51 9.88 20.38
C VAL A 217 -2.99 9.94 20.35
N SER A 218 -2.33 8.93 19.78
CA SER A 218 -0.87 8.89 19.62
C SER A 218 -0.47 7.89 18.53
N THR A 219 0.82 7.83 18.22
CA THR A 219 1.40 6.80 17.36
C THR A 219 2.26 5.84 18.18
N ALA A 220 2.44 4.62 17.68
CA ALA A 220 3.24 3.59 18.33
C ALA A 220 4.22 2.90 17.36
N GLY A 221 5.23 2.28 17.97
CA GLY A 221 6.34 1.58 17.33
C GLY A 221 7.35 2.49 16.63
N LYS A 222 8.50 1.92 16.29
CA LYS A 222 9.69 2.66 15.82
C LYS A 222 9.41 3.48 14.56
N ASN A 223 8.63 2.93 13.64
CA ASN A 223 8.31 3.56 12.36
C ASN A 223 7.13 4.56 12.45
N ARG A 224 6.45 4.66 13.61
CA ARG A 224 5.30 5.54 13.85
C ARG A 224 4.12 5.31 12.90
N THR A 225 3.79 4.04 12.66
CA THR A 225 2.74 3.66 11.70
C THR A 225 1.49 3.13 12.38
N ASP A 226 1.62 2.68 13.63
CA ASP A 226 0.48 2.19 14.40
C ASP A 226 -0.19 3.38 15.08
N VAL A 227 -1.53 3.43 15.01
CA VAL A 227 -2.32 4.51 15.60
C VAL A 227 -2.99 4.02 16.86
N VAL A 228 -2.78 4.72 17.98
CA VAL A 228 -3.47 4.46 19.24
C VAL A 228 -4.77 5.27 19.24
N ILE A 229 -5.88 4.65 19.66
CA ILE A 229 -7.19 5.30 19.80
C ILE A 229 -7.69 5.26 21.24
N SER A 230 -8.70 6.07 21.56
CA SER A 230 -9.31 6.09 22.89
C SER A 230 -10.09 4.80 23.17
N ASN A 231 -10.12 4.32 24.43
CA ASN A 231 -10.90 3.14 24.80
C ASN A 231 -12.41 3.28 24.51
N ALA A 232 -12.93 4.51 24.53
CA ALA A 232 -14.31 4.81 24.14
C ALA A 232 -14.55 4.54 22.64
N ASP A 233 -13.58 4.86 21.79
CA ASP A 233 -13.67 4.60 20.34
C ASP A 233 -13.43 3.14 20.00
N VAL A 234 -12.59 2.42 20.77
CA VAL A 234 -12.45 0.95 20.65
C VAL A 234 -13.81 0.27 20.72
N SER A 235 -14.63 0.64 21.71
CA SER A 235 -15.96 0.05 21.91
C SER A 235 -16.89 0.29 20.71
N LYS A 236 -16.81 1.47 20.08
CA LYS A 236 -17.60 1.80 18.88
C LYS A 236 -17.15 0.99 17.67
N ILE A 237 -15.84 0.84 17.48
CA ILE A 237 -15.26 0.06 16.38
C ILE A 237 -15.60 -1.42 16.54
N ASP A 238 -15.51 -1.96 17.76
CA ASP A 238 -15.86 -3.36 18.03
C ASP A 238 -17.33 -3.64 17.72
N LEU A 239 -18.23 -2.73 18.10
CA LEU A 239 -19.65 -2.82 17.76
C LEU A 239 -19.87 -2.77 16.25
N ALA A 240 -19.24 -1.81 15.56
CA ALA A 240 -19.30 -1.72 14.10
C ALA A 240 -18.78 -2.98 13.42
N ASN A 241 -17.70 -3.57 13.92
CA ASN A 241 -17.10 -4.77 13.35
C ASN A 241 -17.96 -6.01 13.57
N ARG A 242 -18.60 -6.16 14.74
CA ARG A 242 -19.52 -7.28 15.01
C ARG A 242 -20.77 -7.22 14.13
N SER A 243 -21.29 -6.02 13.89
CA SER A 243 -22.51 -5.84 13.10
C SER A 243 -22.26 -5.85 11.60
N TYR A 244 -21.09 -5.37 11.15
CA TYR A 244 -20.87 -5.08 9.74
C TYR A 244 -19.57 -5.65 9.19
N ASN A 245 -18.69 -6.30 9.96
CA ASN A 245 -17.38 -6.84 9.50
C ASN A 245 -16.37 -5.80 8.97
N VAL A 246 -16.48 -4.53 9.38
CA VAL A 246 -15.61 -3.44 8.87
C VAL A 246 -14.10 -3.69 9.03
N LEU A 247 -13.65 -4.42 10.06
CA LEU A 247 -12.24 -4.76 10.23
C LEU A 247 -11.85 -6.00 9.42
N LYS A 248 -12.69 -7.04 9.40
CA LYS A 248 -12.40 -8.28 8.64
C LYS A 248 -12.22 -8.01 7.15
N ASP A 249 -12.99 -7.08 6.62
CA ASP A 249 -13.01 -6.70 5.21
C ASP A 249 -11.96 -5.61 4.86
N CYS A 250 -11.09 -5.26 5.80
CA CYS A 250 -10.10 -4.18 5.66
C CYS A 250 -10.72 -2.80 5.32
N ARG A 251 -11.93 -2.49 5.79
CA ARG A 251 -12.61 -1.21 5.56
C ARG A 251 -12.17 -0.14 6.56
N VAL A 252 -10.85 0.06 6.61
CA VAL A 252 -10.17 1.01 7.50
C VAL A 252 -9.39 2.01 6.64
N LEU A 253 -9.62 3.30 6.88
CA LEU A 253 -8.92 4.40 6.21
C LEU A 253 -8.29 5.32 7.26
N ILE A 254 -7.03 5.67 7.08
CA ILE A 254 -6.26 6.50 8.02
C ILE A 254 -5.98 7.86 7.38
N LEU A 255 -6.35 8.95 8.08
CA LEU A 255 -5.98 10.29 7.66
C LEU A 255 -4.58 10.63 8.14
N LEU A 256 -3.74 11.13 7.23
CA LEU A 256 -2.37 11.55 7.51
C LEU A 256 -2.14 12.99 7.07
N ASP A 257 -1.03 13.57 7.52
CA ASP A 257 -0.59 14.93 7.17
C ASP A 257 -0.10 15.03 5.70
#